data_AF-A0A0W0Z4J2-F1
#
_entry.id   AF-A0A0W0Z4J2-F1
#
_cell.length_a   1.000
_cell.length_b   1.000
_cell.length_c   1.000
_cell.angle_alpha   90.00
_cell.angle_beta   90.00
_cell.angle_gamma   90.00
#
_symmetry.space_group_name_H-M   'P 1'
#
loop_
_entity.id
_entity.type
_entity.pdbx_description
1 polymer ?
#
loop_
_entity_poly.entity_id
_entity_poly.type
_entity_poly.pdbx_seq_one_letter_code
_entity_poly.pdbx_strand_id
1 'polypeptide(L)'
;MPEFFKKSKTPNPKKNFFQNYADHLNYLEEEIKEAWEKMQKTKTLEEQLNLIGDEALKRLNIFEKLRDGHDYMDEVVGATALPAMGMILSIASFAAAAWEGAHALAIHFNLAKKDGEDHKENAGNLLLLSAASFVLSIASFLKSAISMITRPIITAVWGYAKQDTVRFHNDESVEGRVARI
;
A
#
# COMPACT_ATOMS: atom_id res chain seq x y z
N MET A 1 -27.68 -7.41 0.14
CA MET A 1 -27.31 -8.31 -0.97
C MET A 1 -26.13 -9.16 -0.52
N PRO A 2 -26.01 -10.43 -0.93
CA PRO A 2 -24.81 -11.22 -0.61
C PRO A 2 -23.56 -10.50 -1.15
N GLU A 3 -22.49 -10.40 -0.35
CA GLU A 3 -21.27 -9.63 -0.67
C GLU A 3 -20.61 -10.03 -1.99
N PHE A 4 -20.79 -11.28 -2.42
CA PHE A 4 -20.29 -11.79 -3.70
C PHE A 4 -20.77 -10.99 -4.92
N PHE A 5 -21.96 -10.38 -4.85
CA PHE A 5 -22.56 -9.65 -5.99
C PHE A 5 -22.01 -8.25 -6.19
N LYS A 6 -21.17 -7.79 -5.27
CA LYS A 6 -20.60 -6.44 -5.32
C LYS A 6 -19.19 -6.41 -5.90
N LYS A 7 -18.52 -7.56 -6.00
CA LYS A 7 -17.16 -7.69 -6.51
C LYS A 7 -17.15 -7.79 -8.04
N SER A 8 -16.51 -6.86 -8.74
CA SER A 8 -16.34 -6.89 -10.21
C SER A 8 -14.87 -6.76 -10.61
N LYS A 9 -14.55 -7.32 -11.80
CA LYS A 9 -13.20 -7.28 -12.38
C LYS A 9 -12.97 -6.00 -13.18
N THR A 10 -14.00 -5.49 -13.85
CA THR A 10 -13.91 -4.32 -14.73
C THR A 10 -14.75 -3.16 -14.20
N PRO A 11 -14.39 -1.91 -14.51
CA PRO A 11 -15.19 -0.75 -14.14
C PRO A 11 -16.61 -0.83 -14.75
N ASN A 12 -17.58 -0.24 -14.07
CA ASN A 12 -18.96 -0.17 -14.54
C ASN A 12 -19.06 0.86 -15.69
N PRO A 13 -19.50 0.46 -16.90
CA PRO A 13 -19.59 1.37 -18.05
C PRO A 13 -20.66 2.47 -17.88
N LYS A 14 -21.58 2.31 -16.91
CA LYS A 14 -22.61 3.33 -16.60
C LYS A 14 -22.12 4.39 -15.61
N LYS A 15 -21.01 4.13 -14.92
CA LYS A 15 -20.40 5.05 -13.96
C LYS A 15 -19.33 5.87 -14.65
N ASN A 16 -19.15 7.12 -14.21
CA ASN A 16 -18.03 7.93 -14.66
C ASN A 16 -16.72 7.45 -14.01
N PHE A 17 -15.60 8.02 -14.45
CA PHE A 17 -14.27 7.64 -13.97
C PHE A 17 -14.10 7.74 -12.45
N PHE A 18 -14.51 8.84 -11.83
CA PHE A 18 -14.37 9.05 -10.39
C PHE A 18 -15.21 8.07 -9.57
N GLN A 19 -16.40 7.74 -10.05
CA GLN A 19 -17.27 6.75 -9.42
C GLN A 19 -16.66 5.35 -9.48
N ASN A 20 -16.07 4.97 -10.63
CA ASN A 20 -15.36 3.69 -10.74
C ASN A 20 -14.08 3.65 -9.89
N TYR A 21 -13.41 4.78 -9.71
CA TYR A 21 -12.26 4.86 -8.81
C TYR A 21 -12.69 4.77 -7.34
N ALA A 22 -13.81 5.38 -6.96
CA ALA A 22 -14.37 5.20 -5.62
C ALA A 22 -14.74 3.73 -5.35
N ASP A 23 -15.33 3.02 -6.32
CA ASP A 23 -15.58 1.59 -6.23
C ASP A 23 -14.28 0.77 -6.04
N HIS A 24 -13.17 1.21 -6.65
CA HIS A 24 -11.85 0.60 -6.45
C HIS A 24 -11.29 0.88 -5.05
N LEU A 25 -11.39 2.12 -4.57
CA LEU A 25 -10.96 2.50 -3.22
C LEU A 25 -11.73 1.73 -2.15
N ASN A 26 -13.04 1.53 -2.32
CA ASN A 26 -13.86 0.73 -1.40
C ASN A 26 -13.37 -0.74 -1.37
N TYR A 27 -13.04 -1.31 -2.54
CA TYR A 27 -12.44 -2.65 -2.61
C TYR A 27 -11.09 -2.70 -1.87
N LEU A 28 -10.21 -1.70 -2.07
CA LEU A 28 -8.93 -1.62 -1.36
C LEU A 28 -9.13 -1.49 0.16
N GLU A 29 -10.12 -0.74 0.61
CA GLU A 29 -10.44 -0.58 2.03
C GLU A 29 -10.84 -1.93 2.67
N GLU A 30 -11.66 -2.72 1.99
CA GLU A 30 -12.03 -4.07 2.43
C GLU A 30 -10.81 -4.99 2.53
N GLU A 31 -9.96 -5.03 1.51
CA GLU A 31 -8.72 -5.82 1.53
C GLU A 31 -7.77 -5.40 2.65
N ILE A 32 -7.65 -4.09 2.91
CA ILE A 32 -6.83 -3.56 4.01
C ILE A 32 -7.42 -3.97 5.37
N LYS A 33 -8.75 -3.91 5.54
CA LYS A 33 -9.41 -4.37 6.77
C LYS A 33 -9.17 -5.85 7.01
N GLU A 34 -9.31 -6.68 5.99
CA GLU A 34 -9.03 -8.12 6.10
C GLU A 34 -7.55 -8.40 6.46
N ALA A 35 -6.62 -7.68 5.83
CA ALA A 35 -5.20 -7.79 6.15
C ALA A 35 -4.90 -7.33 7.59
N TRP A 36 -5.52 -6.24 8.02
CA TRP A 36 -5.38 -5.70 9.37
C TRP A 36 -5.92 -6.67 10.43
N GLU A 37 -7.08 -7.26 10.20
CA GLU A 37 -7.62 -8.29 11.09
C GLU A 37 -6.72 -9.52 11.19
N LYS A 38 -6.13 -9.96 10.07
CA LYS A 38 -5.14 -11.05 10.07
C LYS A 38 -3.91 -10.67 10.90
N MET A 39 -3.42 -9.44 10.74
CA MET A 39 -2.28 -8.92 11.50
C MET A 39 -2.57 -8.89 13.01
N GLN A 40 -3.76 -8.42 13.43
CA GLN A 40 -4.15 -8.39 14.85
C GLN A 40 -4.28 -9.79 15.48
N LYS A 41 -4.64 -10.80 14.69
CA LYS A 41 -4.76 -12.20 15.14
C LYS A 41 -3.40 -12.90 15.25
N THR A 42 -2.34 -12.29 14.75
CA THR A 42 -0.98 -12.84 14.69
C THR A 42 -0.18 -12.49 15.95
N LYS A 43 0.46 -13.48 16.57
CA LYS A 43 1.06 -13.34 17.90
C LYS A 43 2.55 -12.99 17.90
N THR A 44 3.24 -13.26 16.79
CA THR A 44 4.70 -13.06 16.72
C THR A 44 5.07 -11.94 15.76
N LEU A 45 6.13 -11.22 16.08
CA LEU A 45 6.66 -10.13 15.27
C LEU A 45 7.15 -10.62 13.91
N GLU A 46 7.72 -11.83 13.85
CA GLU A 46 8.17 -12.46 12.61
C GLU A 46 7.01 -12.75 11.65
N GLU A 47 5.91 -13.32 12.13
CA GLU A 47 4.72 -13.57 11.31
C GLU A 47 4.08 -12.24 10.84
N GLN A 48 4.08 -11.22 11.69
CA GLN A 48 3.58 -9.88 11.31
C GLN A 48 4.46 -9.25 10.21
N LEU A 49 5.78 -9.35 10.33
CA LEU A 49 6.71 -8.88 9.30
C LEU A 49 6.56 -9.65 7.99
N ASN A 50 6.37 -10.97 8.05
CA ASN A 50 6.12 -11.78 6.86
C ASN A 50 4.80 -11.40 6.19
N LEU A 51 3.72 -11.18 6.94
CA LEU A 51 2.45 -10.71 6.40
C LEU A 51 2.58 -9.35 5.71
N ILE A 52 3.28 -8.40 6.35
CA ILE A 52 3.55 -7.07 5.76
C ILE A 52 4.42 -7.21 4.51
N GLY A 53 5.47 -8.04 4.58
CA GLY A 53 6.38 -8.30 3.47
C GLY A 53 5.68 -8.91 2.26
N ASP A 54 4.86 -9.94 2.48
CA ASP A 54 4.07 -10.57 1.43
C ASP A 54 3.07 -9.59 0.79
N GLU A 55 2.41 -8.78 1.61
CA GLU A 55 1.44 -7.79 1.12
C GLU A 55 2.14 -6.64 0.38
N ALA A 56 3.31 -6.21 0.84
CA ALA A 56 4.15 -5.25 0.13
C ALA A 56 4.67 -5.83 -1.19
N LEU A 57 5.11 -7.08 -1.23
CA LEU A 57 5.61 -7.75 -2.44
C LEU A 57 4.51 -7.96 -3.49
N LYS A 58 3.29 -8.32 -3.07
CA LYS A 58 2.14 -8.39 -4.00
C LYS A 58 1.92 -7.06 -4.73
N ARG A 59 2.12 -5.94 -4.03
CA ARG A 59 1.90 -4.57 -4.55
C ARG A 59 3.12 -4.00 -5.27
N LEU A 60 4.31 -4.43 -4.91
CA LEU A 60 5.60 -4.04 -5.50
C LEU A 60 6.00 -4.90 -6.70
N ASN A 61 5.13 -5.77 -7.23
CA ASN A 61 5.45 -6.54 -8.42
C ASN A 61 5.63 -5.57 -9.61
N ILE A 62 6.88 -5.14 -9.83
CA ILE A 62 7.31 -4.18 -10.89
C ILE A 62 7.02 -4.76 -12.29
N PHE A 63 6.72 -6.06 -12.36
CA PHE A 63 6.30 -6.81 -13.55
C PHE A 63 4.79 -7.07 -13.61
N GLU A 64 3.96 -6.36 -12.83
CA GLU A 64 2.55 -6.24 -13.17
C GLU A 64 2.39 -5.85 -14.65
N LYS A 65 1.26 -6.26 -15.24
CA LYS A 65 1.02 -6.15 -16.68
C LYS A 65 1.45 -4.77 -17.18
N LEU A 66 2.37 -4.72 -18.14
CA LEU A 66 2.85 -3.50 -18.79
C LEU A 66 1.75 -2.77 -19.59
N ARG A 67 0.51 -3.27 -19.54
CA ARG A 67 -0.66 -2.84 -20.28
C ARG A 67 -1.76 -2.56 -19.26
N ASP A 68 -2.47 -1.46 -19.43
CA ASP A 68 -3.46 -0.95 -18.47
C ASP A 68 -4.62 -1.95 -18.28
N GLY A 69 -4.98 -2.20 -17.02
CA GLY A 69 -6.12 -3.01 -16.60
C GLY A 69 -7.34 -2.17 -16.18
N HIS A 70 -7.36 -0.88 -16.55
CA HIS A 70 -8.29 0.13 -16.03
C HIS A 70 -7.95 0.59 -14.60
N ASP A 71 -6.67 0.55 -14.24
CA ASP A 71 -6.10 0.84 -12.91
C ASP A 71 -5.01 1.92 -12.97
N TYR A 72 -4.96 2.71 -14.06
CA TYR A 72 -3.96 3.77 -14.25
C TYR A 72 -3.85 4.76 -13.07
N MET A 73 -4.96 5.05 -12.37
CA MET A 73 -4.91 5.95 -11.20
C MET A 73 -4.15 5.38 -10.02
N ASP A 74 -4.05 4.06 -9.89
CA ASP A 74 -3.24 3.44 -8.86
C ASP A 74 -1.76 3.77 -9.07
N GLU A 75 -1.35 3.95 -10.33
CA GLU A 75 0.00 4.40 -10.65
C GLU A 75 0.19 5.89 -10.38
N VAL A 76 -0.83 6.71 -10.63
CA VAL A 76 -0.75 8.13 -10.24
C VAL A 76 -0.61 8.26 -8.73
N VAL A 77 -1.40 7.53 -7.95
CA VAL A 77 -1.34 7.51 -6.48
C VAL A 77 -0.05 6.87 -5.99
N GLY A 78 0.40 5.79 -6.64
CA GLY A 78 1.67 5.10 -6.35
C GLY A 78 2.92 5.92 -6.67
N ALA A 79 2.83 6.89 -7.58
CA ALA A 79 3.88 7.84 -7.89
C ALA A 79 3.82 9.13 -7.05
N THR A 80 2.73 9.38 -6.33
CA THR A 80 2.52 10.66 -5.61
C THR A 80 2.25 10.46 -4.13
N ALA A 81 1.05 10.03 -3.77
CA ALA A 81 0.59 9.95 -2.39
C ALA A 81 1.36 8.90 -1.57
N LEU A 82 1.58 7.70 -2.12
CA LEU A 82 2.32 6.64 -1.43
C LEU A 82 3.78 7.07 -1.12
N PRO A 83 4.55 7.61 -2.09
CA PRO A 83 5.88 8.12 -1.80
C PRO A 83 5.88 9.27 -0.79
N ALA A 84 4.94 10.22 -0.91
CA ALA A 84 4.83 11.34 0.01
C ALA A 84 4.59 10.88 1.46
N MET A 85 3.67 9.94 1.67
CA MET A 85 3.41 9.36 2.99
C MET A 85 4.62 8.59 3.53
N GLY A 86 5.26 7.76 2.69
CA GLY A 86 6.46 7.03 3.08
C GLY A 86 7.63 7.95 3.46
N MET A 87 7.80 9.07 2.76
CA MET A 87 8.80 10.09 3.09
C MET A 87 8.49 10.81 4.41
N ILE A 88 7.24 11.19 4.65
CA ILE A 88 6.81 11.81 5.92
C ILE A 88 7.09 10.86 7.08
N LEU A 89 6.69 9.60 6.96
CA LEU A 89 6.92 8.57 7.98
C LEU A 89 8.42 8.34 8.21
N SER A 90 9.21 8.32 7.13
CA SER A 90 10.65 8.17 7.20
C SER A 90 11.31 9.30 7.99
N ILE A 91 10.95 10.56 7.68
CA ILE A 91 11.48 11.75 8.36
C ILE A 91 11.06 11.77 9.83
N ALA A 92 9.78 11.51 10.13
CA ALA A 92 9.28 11.50 11.49
C ALA A 92 9.98 10.41 12.34
N SER A 93 10.11 9.20 11.80
CA SER A 93 10.79 8.10 12.47
C SER A 93 12.28 8.40 12.68
N PHE A 94 12.93 9.03 11.71
CA PHE A 94 14.32 9.45 11.84
C PHE A 94 14.52 10.50 12.95
N ALA A 95 13.66 11.52 12.99
CA ALA A 95 13.71 12.54 14.04
C ALA A 95 13.52 11.94 15.43
N ALA A 96 12.57 11.01 15.57
CA ALA A 96 12.37 10.26 16.80
C ALA A 96 13.59 9.39 17.14
N ALA A 97 14.17 8.68 16.16
CA ALA A 97 15.39 7.90 16.38
C ALA A 97 16.57 8.75 16.85
N ALA A 98 16.75 9.94 16.27
CA ALA A 98 17.80 10.87 16.67
C ALA A 98 17.59 11.37 18.11
N TRP A 99 16.34 11.62 18.50
CA TRP A 99 15.98 12.01 19.87
C TRP A 99 16.27 10.92 20.89
N GLU A 100 15.83 9.68 20.61
CA GLU A 100 16.10 8.50 21.44
C GLU A 100 17.61 8.23 21.52
N GLY A 101 18.34 8.36 20.41
CA GLY A 101 19.79 8.22 20.36
C GLY A 101 20.52 9.26 21.22
N ALA A 102 20.06 10.51 21.20
CA ALA A 102 20.60 11.57 22.06
C ALA A 102 20.35 11.28 23.55
N HIS A 103 19.15 10.79 23.92
CA HIS A 103 18.85 10.39 25.29
C HIS A 103 19.72 9.22 25.76
N ALA A 104 19.86 8.18 24.92
CA ALA A 104 20.72 7.05 25.21
C ALA A 104 22.18 7.48 25.48
N LEU A 105 22.70 8.41 24.67
CA LEU A 105 24.04 8.98 24.87
C LEU A 105 24.14 9.82 26.15
N ALA A 106 23.15 10.68 26.42
CA ALA A 106 23.13 11.50 27.63
C ALA A 106 23.12 10.64 28.90
N ILE A 107 22.36 9.55 28.92
CA ILE A 107 22.38 8.58 30.02
C ILE A 107 23.73 7.87 30.09
N HIS A 108 24.31 7.45 28.96
CA HIS A 108 25.60 6.78 28.91
C HIS A 108 26.74 7.64 29.49
N PHE A 109 26.71 8.95 29.25
CA PHE A 109 27.68 9.91 29.80
C PHE A 109 27.31 10.45 31.19
N ASN A 110 26.31 9.88 31.88
CA ASN A 110 25.80 10.34 33.17
C ASN A 110 25.33 11.82 33.17
N LEU A 111 24.93 12.35 32.02
CA LEU A 111 24.34 13.68 31.87
C LEU A 111 22.82 13.67 32.15
N ALA A 112 22.19 12.51 32.05
CA ALA A 112 20.77 12.30 32.34
C ALA A 112 20.55 11.06 33.21
N LYS A 113 19.44 11.03 33.95
CA LYS A 113 19.04 9.87 34.76
C LYS A 113 18.42 8.80 33.88
N LYS A 114 18.66 7.54 34.22
CA LYS A 114 17.96 6.40 33.62
C LYS A 114 16.50 6.43 34.06
N ASP A 115 15.58 6.44 33.10
CA ASP A 115 14.13 6.54 33.32
C ASP A 115 13.40 5.19 33.19
N GLY A 116 14.13 4.13 32.83
CA GLY A 116 13.61 2.77 32.73
C GLY A 116 13.26 2.35 31.30
N GLU A 117 13.40 3.24 30.32
CA GLU A 117 13.20 2.93 28.92
C GLU A 117 14.50 2.41 28.25
N ASP A 118 14.36 1.58 27.21
CA ASP A 118 15.48 1.17 26.36
C ASP A 118 15.60 2.10 25.14
N HIS A 119 16.08 3.32 25.39
CA HIS A 119 16.27 4.32 24.34
C HIS A 119 17.20 3.85 23.21
N LYS A 120 18.12 2.93 23.48
CA LYS A 120 19.03 2.40 22.46
C LYS A 120 18.28 1.49 21.49
N GLU A 121 17.46 0.58 22.01
CA GLU A 121 16.62 -0.29 21.20
C GLU A 121 15.57 0.53 20.43
N ASN A 122 14.90 1.48 21.11
CA ASN A 122 13.93 2.38 20.50
C ASN A 122 14.54 3.18 19.33
N ALA A 123 15.72 3.77 19.53
CA ALA A 123 16.44 4.47 18.48
C ALA A 123 16.73 3.56 17.28
N GLY A 124 17.19 2.33 17.53
CA GLY A 124 17.46 1.34 16.49
C GLY A 124 16.21 0.96 15.69
N ASN A 125 15.11 0.67 16.37
CA ASN A 125 13.84 0.29 15.74
C ASN A 125 13.26 1.44 14.90
N LEU A 126 13.30 2.68 15.42
CA LEU A 126 12.83 3.86 14.69
C LEU A 126 13.71 4.18 13.47
N LEU A 127 15.02 3.95 13.56
CA LEU A 127 15.94 4.11 12.43
C LEU A 127 15.65 3.06 11.33
N LEU A 128 15.42 1.80 11.72
CA LEU A 128 15.02 0.74 10.78
C LEU A 128 13.69 1.06 10.11
N LEU A 129 12.69 1.53 10.87
CA LEU A 129 11.41 1.95 10.33
C LEU A 129 11.56 3.12 9.34
N SER A 130 12.43 4.09 9.67
CA SER A 130 12.75 5.20 8.78
C SER A 130 13.32 4.73 7.45
N ALA A 131 14.31 3.83 7.50
CA ALA A 131 14.97 3.28 6.32
C ALA A 131 14.00 2.44 5.47
N ALA A 132 13.20 1.58 6.11
CA ALA A 132 12.20 0.75 5.42
C ALA A 132 11.17 1.63 4.70
N SER A 133 10.64 2.66 5.38
CA SER A 133 9.66 3.59 4.81
C SER A 133 10.22 4.37 3.62
N PHE A 134 11.49 4.78 3.70
CA PHE A 134 12.20 5.46 2.61
C PHE A 134 12.37 4.55 1.38
N VAL A 135 12.85 3.33 1.59
CA VAL A 135 13.06 2.37 0.49
C VAL A 135 11.74 2.00 -0.18
N LEU A 136 10.68 1.76 0.60
CA LEU A 136 9.35 1.47 0.08
C LEU A 136 8.78 2.66 -0.72
N SER A 137 9.00 3.89 -0.24
CA SER A 137 8.61 5.11 -0.94
C SER A 137 9.29 5.22 -2.32
N ILE A 138 10.61 5.02 -2.39
CA ILE A 138 11.35 5.01 -3.66
C ILE A 138 10.88 3.89 -4.58
N ALA A 139 10.72 2.68 -4.05
CA ALA A 139 10.28 1.53 -4.84
C ALA A 139 8.89 1.76 -5.46
N SER A 140 7.95 2.29 -4.66
CA SER A 140 6.62 2.69 -5.14
C SER A 140 6.72 3.75 -6.23
N PHE A 141 7.50 4.81 -5.99
CA PHE A 141 7.68 5.88 -6.96
C PHE A 141 8.23 5.38 -8.29
N LEU A 142 9.31 4.60 -8.27
CA LEU A 142 9.95 4.09 -9.48
C LEU A 142 9.02 3.16 -10.24
N LYS A 143 8.37 2.22 -9.55
CA LYS A 143 7.38 1.31 -10.15
C LYS A 143 6.30 2.10 -10.87
N SER A 144 5.69 3.05 -10.17
CA SER A 144 4.57 3.79 -10.71
C SER A 144 4.97 4.82 -11.76
N ALA A 145 6.12 5.48 -11.65
CA ALA A 145 6.62 6.39 -12.68
C ALA A 145 6.90 5.66 -14.00
N ILE A 146 7.53 4.47 -13.95
CA ILE A 146 7.75 3.63 -15.12
C ILE A 146 6.40 3.16 -15.69
N SER A 147 5.49 2.73 -14.82
CA SER A 147 4.17 2.22 -15.21
C SER A 147 3.31 3.30 -15.88
N MET A 148 3.33 4.53 -15.37
CA MET A 148 2.62 5.68 -15.95
C MET A 148 3.06 5.98 -17.38
N ILE A 149 4.32 5.75 -17.73
CA ILE A 149 4.83 5.96 -19.09
C ILE A 149 4.56 4.74 -19.96
N THR A 150 4.86 3.54 -19.46
CA THR A 150 4.83 2.31 -20.25
C THR A 150 3.41 1.84 -20.55
N ARG A 151 2.48 1.93 -19.58
CA ARG A 151 1.10 1.43 -19.74
C ARG A 151 0.33 2.13 -20.86
N PRO A 152 0.28 3.47 -20.97
CA PRO A 152 -0.43 4.13 -22.06
C PRO A 152 0.13 3.77 -23.44
N ILE A 153 1.47 3.72 -23.56
CA ILE A 153 2.15 3.39 -24.82
C ILE A 153 1.80 1.96 -25.26
N ILE A 154 1.93 1.00 -24.36
CA ILE A 154 1.70 -0.42 -24.67
C ILE A 154 0.20 -0.69 -24.88
N THR A 155 -0.68 -0.01 -24.13
CA THR A 155 -2.14 -0.10 -24.29
C THR A 155 -2.60 0.50 -25.61
N ALA A 156 -2.01 1.60 -26.07
CA ALA A 156 -2.32 2.18 -27.38
C ALA A 156 -1.98 1.22 -28.54
N VAL A 157 -0.91 0.43 -28.39
CA VAL A 157 -0.46 -0.52 -29.43
C VAL A 157 -1.19 -1.87 -29.35
N TRP A 158 -1.52 -2.36 -28.13
CA TRP A 158 -2.00 -3.73 -27.91
C TRP A 158 -3.43 -3.82 -27.31
N GLY A 159 -4.11 -2.70 -27.05
CA GLY A 159 -5.40 -2.65 -26.35
C GLY A 159 -5.28 -2.86 -24.83
N TYR A 160 -6.40 -2.94 -24.10
CA TYR A 160 -6.42 -3.13 -22.65
C TYR A 160 -6.04 -4.56 -22.22
N ALA A 161 -5.32 -4.70 -21.10
CA ALA A 161 -5.05 -6.00 -20.46
C ALA A 161 -6.34 -6.71 -20.09
N LYS A 162 -6.39 -8.05 -20.23
CA LYS A 162 -7.48 -8.81 -19.59
C LYS A 162 -7.36 -8.67 -18.08
N GLN A 163 -8.44 -8.29 -17.40
CA GLN A 163 -8.47 -8.22 -15.94
C GLN A 163 -8.88 -9.58 -15.37
N ASP A 164 -7.92 -10.32 -14.81
CA ASP A 164 -8.18 -11.67 -14.31
C ASP A 164 -8.60 -11.67 -12.83
N THR A 165 -8.29 -10.59 -12.09
CA THR A 165 -8.56 -10.39 -10.66
C THR A 165 -9.72 -9.42 -10.42
N VAL A 166 -10.49 -9.65 -9.36
CA VAL A 166 -11.49 -8.69 -8.86
C VAL A 166 -10.78 -7.46 -8.32
N ARG A 167 -11.27 -6.26 -8.66
CA ARG A 167 -10.68 -5.00 -8.22
C ARG A 167 -11.70 -3.89 -7.92
N PHE A 168 -12.98 -4.08 -8.17
CA PHE A 168 -14.00 -3.05 -7.99
C PHE A 168 -15.13 -3.54 -7.09
N HIS A 169 -15.64 -2.66 -6.23
CA HIS A 169 -16.84 -2.87 -5.47
C HIS A 169 -18.02 -2.10 -6.13
N ASN A 170 -18.82 -2.77 -6.95
CA ASN A 170 -19.92 -2.18 -7.70
C ASN A 170 -21.29 -2.55 -7.09
N ASP A 171 -21.83 -1.66 -6.26
CA ASP A 171 -23.16 -1.78 -5.64
C ASP A 171 -24.33 -1.82 -6.66
N GLU A 172 -24.09 -1.41 -7.91
CA GLU A 172 -25.11 -1.32 -8.97
C GLU A 172 -24.94 -2.36 -10.08
N SER A 173 -24.04 -3.35 -9.92
CA SER A 173 -23.72 -4.28 -10.99
C SER A 173 -24.93 -5.16 -11.38
N VAL A 174 -25.36 -5.03 -12.63
CA VAL A 174 -26.34 -5.93 -13.28
C VAL A 174 -25.70 -7.31 -13.56
N GLU A 175 -24.39 -7.48 -13.36
CA GLU A 175 -23.74 -8.80 -13.37
C GLU A 175 -24.31 -9.73 -12.29
N GLY A 176 -24.90 -9.20 -11.21
CA GLY A 176 -25.69 -9.97 -10.26
C GLY A 176 -27.13 -10.29 -10.67
N ARG A 177 -27.66 -9.67 -11.74
CA ARG A 177 -29.01 -9.97 -12.29
C ARG A 177 -28.98 -11.01 -13.40
N VAL A 178 -27.89 -11.16 -14.14
CA VAL A 178 -27.80 -12.13 -15.25
C VAL A 178 -27.52 -13.56 -14.75
N ALA A 179 -26.96 -13.74 -13.55
CA ALA A 179 -26.91 -15.05 -12.89
C ALA A 179 -28.28 -15.51 -12.31
N ARG A 180 -29.37 -14.78 -12.59
CA ARG A 180 -30.75 -15.06 -12.14
C ARG A 180 -31.75 -15.28 -13.30
N ILE A 181 -31.28 -15.40 -14.54
CA ILE A 181 -32.13 -15.85 -15.67
C ILE A 181 -31.65 -17.23 -16.11
#